data_AF-A0A962F7S7-F1
#
_entry.id   AF-A0A962F7S7-F1
#
_cell.length_a   1.000
_cell.length_b   1.000
_cell.length_c   1.000
_cell.angle_alpha   90.00
_cell.angle_beta   90.00
_cell.angle_gamma   90.00
#
_symmetry.space_group_name_H-M   'P 1'
#
loop_
_entity.id
_entity.type
_entity.pdbx_description
1 polymer ?
#
loop_
_entity_poly.entity_id
_entity_poly.type
_entity_poly.pdbx_seq_one_letter_code
_entity_poly.pdbx_strand_id
1 'polypeptide(L)' 'MAPRGGELLATPRERERAETLRYIAEMTGELASLAGGARLPMLTYFLNMARVEAEMQLADAAPPAGALDAR' A
#
# COMPACT_ATOMS: atom_id res chain seq x y z
N MET A 1 17.09 16.22 17.87
CA MET A 1 16.17 15.82 16.79
C MET A 1 15.62 14.45 17.16
N ALA A 2 14.48 14.39 17.85
CA ALA A 2 13.91 13.14 18.36
C ALA A 2 13.14 12.40 17.25
N PRO A 3 13.22 11.07 17.18
CA PRO A 3 12.48 10.29 16.19
C PRO A 3 10.97 10.41 16.44
N ARG A 4 10.20 10.59 15.35
CA ARG A 4 8.75 10.79 15.37
C ARG A 4 8.07 9.55 15.95
N GLY A 5 7.38 9.69 17.09
CA GLY A 5 6.80 8.60 17.90
C GLY A 5 5.67 7.78 17.27
N GLY A 6 5.47 7.82 15.95
CA GLY A 6 4.48 7.03 15.23
C GLY A 6 4.97 5.64 14.79
N GLU A 7 6.27 5.44 14.62
CA GLU A 7 6.84 4.14 14.19
C GLU A 7 6.89 3.08 15.31
N LEU A 8 6.69 3.48 16.58
CA LEU A 8 7.00 2.65 17.74
C LEU A 8 5.94 1.60 18.11
N LEU A 9 4.78 1.56 17.44
CA LEU A 9 3.65 0.70 17.86
C LEU A 9 3.22 -0.36 16.84
N ALA A 10 3.73 -0.35 15.60
CA ALA A 10 3.42 -1.39 14.63
C ALA A 10 4.15 -2.69 15.00
N THR A 11 3.40 -3.77 15.22
CA THR A 11 3.96 -5.09 15.46
C THR A 11 4.85 -5.53 14.28
N PRO A 12 5.87 -6.38 14.48
CA PRO A 12 6.69 -6.88 13.38
C PRO A 12 5.87 -7.46 12.22
N ARG A 13 4.75 -8.12 12.55
CA ARG A 13 3.81 -8.70 11.58
C ARG A 13 3.04 -7.63 10.79
N GLU A 14 2.68 -6.51 11.41
CA GLU A 14 2.03 -5.39 10.73
C GLU A 14 2.99 -4.70 9.76
N ARG A 15 4.27 -4.56 10.14
CA ARG A 15 5.31 -4.01 9.26
C ARG A 15 5.56 -4.92 8.06
N GLU A 16 5.73 -6.22 8.28
CA GLU A 16 5.89 -7.21 7.20
C GLU A 16 4.67 -7.22 6.26
N ARG A 17 3.46 -7.12 6.81
CA ARG A 17 2.23 -7.00 6.01
C ARG A 17 2.21 -5.72 5.19
N ALA A 18 2.59 -4.58 5.75
CA ALA A 18 2.66 -3.31 5.03
C ALA A 18 3.71 -3.34 3.91
N GLU A 19 4.89 -3.94 4.18
CA GLU A 19 5.91 -4.15 3.14
C GLU A 19 5.41 -5.03 2.01
N THR A 20 4.70 -6.11 2.34
CA THR A 20 4.08 -7.01 1.35
C THR A 20 3.03 -6.29 0.52
N LEU A 21 2.14 -5.51 1.15
CA LEU A 21 1.11 -4.74 0.43
C LEU A 21 1.74 -3.71 -0.50
N ARG A 22 2.80 -3.01 -0.06
CA ARG A 22 3.53 -2.05 -0.89
C ARG A 22 4.16 -2.74 -2.10
N TYR A 23 4.81 -3.87 -1.88
CA TYR A 23 5.37 -4.68 -2.96
C TYR A 23 4.30 -5.11 -3.97
N ILE A 24 3.13 -5.57 -3.51
CA ILE A 24 2.01 -5.93 -4.39
C ILE A 24 1.55 -4.73 -5.20
N ALA A 25 1.36 -3.56 -4.58
CA ALA A 25 0.91 -2.35 -5.28
C ALA A 25 1.89 -1.91 -6.38
N GLU A 26 3.19 -1.91 -6.08
CA GLU A 26 4.25 -1.57 -7.04
C GLU A 26 4.28 -2.56 -8.21
N MET A 27 4.40 -3.87 -7.90
CA MET A 27 4.49 -4.92 -8.92
C MET A 27 3.26 -4.98 -9.82
N THR A 28 2.06 -4.88 -9.26
CA THR A 28 0.82 -4.91 -10.04
C THR A 28 0.68 -3.68 -10.92
N GLY A 29 1.18 -2.51 -10.48
CA GLY A 29 1.24 -1.31 -11.32
C GLY A 29 2.17 -1.43 -12.52
N GLU A 30 3.36 -2.02 -12.34
CA GLU A 30 4.28 -2.29 -13.43
C GLU A 30 3.69 -3.30 -14.43
N LEU A 31 3.13 -4.40 -13.92
CA LEU A 31 2.48 -5.41 -14.75
C LEU A 31 1.27 -4.84 -15.50
N ALA A 32 0.47 -3.97 -14.88
CA ALA A 32 -0.65 -3.31 -15.54
C ALA A 32 -0.19 -2.46 -16.72
N SER A 33 0.95 -1.76 -16.57
CA SER A 33 1.56 -0.96 -17.62
C SER A 33 2.00 -1.82 -18.81
N LEU A 34 2.64 -2.97 -18.53
CA LEU A 34 3.03 -3.94 -19.56
C LEU A 34 1.81 -4.56 -20.26
N ALA A 35 0.79 -4.96 -19.50
CA ALA A 35 -0.46 -5.53 -20.03
C ALA A 35 -1.22 -4.52 -20.90
N GLY A 36 -1.22 -3.24 -20.51
CA GLY A 36 -1.77 -2.13 -21.28
C GLY A 36 -1.04 -1.96 -22.62
N GLY A 37 0.29 -1.97 -22.60
CA GLY A 37 1.12 -1.95 -23.82
C GLY A 37 0.87 -3.16 -24.74
N ALA A 38 0.60 -4.33 -24.18
CA ALA A 38 0.25 -5.55 -24.90
C ALA A 38 -1.22 -5.62 -25.35
N ARG A 39 -2.05 -4.60 -25.08
CA ARG A 39 -3.49 -4.55 -25.38
C ARG A 39 -4.28 -5.71 -24.76
N LEU A 40 -3.98 -6.05 -23.51
CA LEU A 40 -4.72 -7.04 -22.71
C LEU A 40 -5.63 -6.31 -21.70
N PRO A 41 -6.82 -5.82 -22.11
CA PRO A 41 -7.63 -4.91 -21.29
C PRO A 41 -8.14 -5.57 -20.00
N MET A 42 -8.59 -6.82 -20.06
CA MET A 42 -9.06 -7.54 -18.86
C MET A 42 -7.94 -7.77 -17.85
N LEU A 43 -6.73 -8.12 -18.31
CA LEU A 43 -5.59 -8.29 -17.43
C LEU A 43 -5.16 -6.96 -16.79
N THR A 44 -5.12 -5.90 -17.59
CA THR A 44 -4.84 -4.53 -17.11
C THR A 44 -5.82 -4.12 -16.02
N TYR A 45 -7.12 -4.40 -16.23
CA TYR A 45 -8.16 -4.13 -15.23
C TYR A 45 -7.91 -4.88 -13.91
N PHE A 46 -7.65 -6.20 -13.96
CA PHE A 46 -7.41 -6.97 -12.75
C PHE A 46 -6.17 -6.52 -11.98
N LEU A 47 -5.10 -6.16 -12.70
CA LEU A 47 -3.87 -5.67 -12.08
C LEU A 47 -4.08 -4.30 -11.43
N ASN A 48 -4.81 -3.39 -12.07
CA ASN A 48 -5.18 -2.10 -11.48
C ASN A 48 -6.06 -2.26 -10.24
N MET A 49 -7.02 -3.18 -10.28
CA MET A 49 -7.88 -3.48 -9.13
C MET A 49 -7.05 -4.03 -7.95
N ALA A 50 -6.15 -4.98 -8.20
CA ALA A 50 -5.26 -5.52 -7.17
C ALA A 50 -4.36 -4.44 -6.54
N ARG A 51 -3.86 -3.52 -7.36
CA ARG A 51 -3.09 -2.35 -6.88
C ARG A 51 -3.92 -1.48 -5.95
N VAL A 52 -5.11 -1.07 -6.38
CA VAL A 52 -5.99 -0.20 -5.59
C VAL A 52 -6.33 -0.85 -4.24
N GLU A 53 -6.64 -2.15 -4.23
CA GLU A 53 -6.94 -2.85 -2.97
C GLU A 53 -5.74 -2.91 -2.02
N ALA A 54 -4.53 -3.07 -2.55
CA ALA A 54 -3.32 -3.04 -1.74
C ALA A 54 -3.05 -1.63 -1.17
N GLU A 55 -3.24 -0.59 -1.97
CA GLU A 55 -3.10 0.82 -1.55
C GLU A 55 -4.16 1.20 -0.49
N MET A 56 -5.40 0.74 -0.64
CA MET A 56 -6.46 0.95 0.35
C MET A 56 -6.14 0.30 1.69
N GLN A 57 -5.67 -0.96 1.68
CA GLN A 57 -5.26 -1.64 2.93
C GLN A 57 -4.04 -0.99 3.61
N LEU A 58 -3.15 -0.37 2.83
CA LEU A 58 -2.04 0.42 3.37
C LEU A 58 -2.54 1.71 4.03
N ALA A 59 -3.49 2.40 3.40
CA ALA A 59 -4.08 3.62 3.95
C ALA A 59 -4.84 3.33 5.25
N ASP A 60 -5.58 2.22 5.32
CA ASP A 60 -6.28 1.78 6.53
C ASP A 60 -5.34 1.38 7.67
N ALA A 61 -4.13 0.93 7.34
CA ALA A 61 -3.11 0.58 8.33
C ALA A 61 -2.38 1.81 8.90
N ALA A 62 -2.44 2.97 8.24
CA ALA A 62 -1.86 4.21 8.75
C ALA A 62 -2.79 4.82 9.82
N PRO A 63 -2.28 5.17 11.01
CA PRO A 63 -3.11 5.85 12.00
C PRO A 63 -3.61 7.19 11.44
N PRO A 64 -4.88 7.58 11.71
CA PRO A 64 -5.41 8.84 11.23
C PRO A 64 -4.58 10.00 11.78
N ALA A 65 -4.17 10.91 10.88
CA ALA A 65 -3.23 12.01 11.14
C ALA A 65 -3.68 13.02 12.23
N GLY A 66 -4.84 12.85 12.86
CA GLY A 66 -5.39 13.73 13.90
C GLY A 66 -5.39 13.17 15.33
N ALA A 67 -4.87 11.95 15.58
CA ALA A 67 -4.89 11.35 16.92
C ALA A 67 -3.81 11.87 17.88
N LEU A 68 -2.90 12.75 17.41
CA LEU A 68 -1.73 13.24 18.16
C LEU A 68 -1.91 14.64 18.77
N ASP A 69 -2.98 15.37 18.45
CA ASP A 69 -3.18 16.77 18.87
C ASP A 69 -4.01 16.97 20.16
N ALA A 70 -4.35 15.88 20.87
CA ALA A 70 -5.30 15.92 22.00
C ALA A 70 -4.73 15.47 23.36
N ARG A 71 -3.41 15.60 23.59
CA ARG A 71 -2.78 15.25 24.88
C ARG A 71 -1.98 16.40 25.48
#